data_AF-A0A8S3EK02-F1
#
_entry.id   AF-A0A8S3EK02-F1
#
_cell.length_a   1.000
_cell.length_b   1.000
_cell.length_c   1.000
_cell.angle_alpha   90.00
_cell.angle_beta   90.00
_cell.angle_gamma   90.00
#
_symmetry.space_group_name_H-M   'P 1'
#
loop_
_entity.id
_entity.type
_entity.pdbx_description
1 polymer ?
#
loop_
_entity_poly.entity_id
_entity_poly.type
_entity_poly.pdbx_seq_one_letter_code
_entity_poly.pdbx_strand_id
1 'polypeptide(L)' 'MQILLFSEVDAKTECRSWYRVGHHINYSEYKQRTHNPLLERDINYYELDFQFEFSHSGDTCYIAHCYPYTFTDLKDD' A
#
# COMPACT_ATOMS: atom_id res chain seq x y z
N MET A 1 10.93 0.75 -1.14
CA MET A 1 9.77 -0.09 -0.73
C MET A 1 8.61 0.24 -1.65
N GLN A 2 8.17 -0.70 -2.48
CA GLN A 2 7.02 -0.49 -3.37
C GLN A 2 5.74 -0.97 -2.68
N ILE A 3 4.64 -0.24 -2.86
CA ILE A 3 3.32 -0.70 -2.41
C ILE A 3 2.82 -1.84 -3.29
N LEU A 4 1.79 -2.54 -2.84
CA LEU A 4 1.07 -3.51 -3.66
C LEU A 4 -0.23 -2.91 -4.16
N LEU A 5 -0.56 -3.22 -5.40
CA LEU A 5 -1.83 -2.92 -6.02
C LEU A 5 -2.49 -4.23 -6.44
N PHE A 6 -3.80 -4.30 -6.23
CA PHE A 6 -4.68 -5.26 -6.86
C PHE A 6 -5.74 -4.50 -7.63
N SER A 7 -5.84 -4.76 -8.93
CA SER A 7 -6.82 -4.18 -9.84
C SER A 7 -7.81 -5.28 -10.23
N GLU A 8 -9.11 -5.01 -10.10
CA GLU A 8 -10.13 -5.99 -10.53
C GLU A 8 -10.14 -6.18 -12.05
N VAL A 9 -9.84 -5.14 -12.82
CA VAL A 9 -9.71 -5.23 -14.27
C VAL A 9 -8.54 -6.13 -14.65
N ASP A 10 -7.34 -5.87 -14.13
CA ASP A 10 -6.14 -6.68 -14.39
C ASP A 10 -6.31 -8.14 -13.94
N ALA A 11 -7.01 -8.36 -12.81
CA ALA A 11 -7.32 -9.70 -12.34
C ALA A 11 -8.24 -10.46 -13.30
N LYS A 12 -9.18 -9.78 -13.98
CA LYS A 12 -10.12 -10.38 -14.93
C LYS A 12 -9.50 -10.57 -16.31
N THR A 13 -8.66 -9.64 -16.78
CA THR A 13 -8.11 -9.65 -18.15
C THR A 13 -6.79 -10.41 -18.24
N GLU A 14 -5.92 -10.26 -17.25
CA GLU A 14 -4.55 -10.78 -17.26
C GLU A 14 -4.31 -11.84 -16.19
N CYS A 15 -5.34 -12.20 -15.40
CA CYS A 15 -5.21 -13.07 -14.23
C CYS A 15 -4.12 -12.57 -13.25
N ARG A 16 -3.89 -11.26 -13.21
CA ARG A 16 -2.87 -10.64 -12.37
C ARG A 16 -3.39 -10.50 -10.94
N SER A 17 -2.67 -11.07 -9.99
CA SER A 17 -2.92 -10.88 -8.56
C SER A 17 -2.16 -9.64 -8.04
N TRP A 18 -2.07 -9.47 -6.72
CA TRP A 18 -1.28 -8.42 -6.08
C TRP A 18 0.11 -8.28 -6.70
N TYR A 19 0.48 -7.07 -7.09
CA TYR A 19 1.78 -6.79 -7.71
C TYR A 19 2.37 -5.48 -7.19
N ARG A 20 3.70 -5.37 -7.23
CA ARG A 20 4.41 -4.20 -6.71
C ARG A 20 4.30 -3.04 -7.69
N VAL A 21 3.89 -1.89 -7.18
CA VAL A 21 3.76 -0.65 -7.95
C VAL A 21 4.35 0.55 -7.21
N GLY A 22 4.47 1.64 -7.95
CA GLY A 22 4.89 2.93 -7.43
C GLY A 22 6.34 3.26 -7.75
N HIS A 23 6.58 4.56 -7.82
CA HIS A 23 7.84 5.21 -8.13
C HIS A 23 7.99 6.50 -7.30
N HIS A 24 9.10 7.20 -7.46
CA HIS A 24 9.44 8.38 -6.63
C HIS A 24 9.29 8.08 -5.13
N ILE A 25 9.86 6.93 -4.73
CA ILE A 25 9.69 6.41 -3.38
C ILE A 25 10.70 7.07 -2.45
N ASN A 26 10.20 7.71 -1.40
CA ASN A 26 11.01 8.27 -0.33
C ASN A 26 10.52 7.70 1.01
N TYR A 27 11.47 7.26 1.84
CA TYR A 27 11.18 6.84 3.21
C TYR A 27 12.04 7.68 4.14
N SER A 28 11.38 8.53 4.92
CA SER A 28 12.07 9.48 5.79
C SER A 28 11.40 9.60 7.14
N GLU A 29 12.20 10.01 8.12
CA GLU A 29 11.69 10.37 9.44
C GLU A 29 10.65 11.48 9.31
N TYR A 30 9.50 11.27 9.94
CA TYR A 30 8.42 12.25 10.01
C TYR A 30 8.79 13.31 11.05
N LYS A 31 9.51 14.35 10.60
CA LYS A 31 10.04 15.41 11.47
C LYS A 31 9.02 16.46 11.87
N GLN A 32 7.84 16.45 11.26
CA GLN A 32 6.80 17.39 11.65
C GLN A 32 6.23 16.98 13.00
N ARG A 33 6.40 17.84 14.01
CA ARG A 33 5.62 17.80 15.24
C ARG A 33 4.21 18.32 14.96
N THR A 34 3.50 17.71 14.02
CA THR A 34 2.07 17.96 13.91
C THR A 34 1.44 17.45 15.19
N HIS A 35 0.58 18.27 15.79
CA HIS A 35 -0.26 17.87 16.92
C HIS A 35 -1.34 16.91 16.40
N ASN A 36 -0.94 15.81 15.74
CA ASN A 36 -1.85 14.74 15.40
C ASN A 36 -2.23 14.07 16.72
N PRO A 37 -3.49 14.21 17.17
CA PRO A 37 -3.91 13.69 18.48
C PRO A 37 -3.86 12.15 18.55
N LEU A 38 -3.68 11.46 17.41
CA LEU A 38 -3.53 10.01 17.33
C LEU A 38 -2.07 9.53 17.50
N LEU A 39 -1.09 10.44 17.43
CA LEU A 39 0.32 10.09 17.55
C LEU A 39 0.79 10.34 18.99
N GLU A 40 1.48 9.36 19.56
CA GLU A 40 2.06 9.44 20.89
C GLU A 40 3.25 10.40 20.88
N ARG A 41 3.37 11.16 21.97
CA ARG A 41 4.53 12.02 22.20
C ARG A 41 5.72 11.11 22.53
N ASP A 42 6.90 11.42 22.00
CA ASP A 42 8.17 10.70 22.18
C ASP A 42 8.36 9.40 21.36
N ILE A 43 7.50 9.12 20.38
CA ILE A 43 7.76 8.11 19.35
C ILE A 43 8.30 8.77 18.07
N ASN A 44 9.34 8.17 17.49
CA ASN A 44 9.81 8.55 16.16
C ASN A 44 8.93 7.90 15.10
N TYR A 45 8.19 8.72 14.35
CA TYR A 45 7.39 8.27 13.23
C TYR A 45 8.18 8.37 11.92
N TYR A 46 7.82 7.55 10.95
CA TYR A 46 8.40 7.55 9.61
C TYR A 46 7.28 7.59 8.58
N GLU A 47 7.53 8.29 7.48
CA GLU A 47 6.59 8.46 6.38
C GLU A 47 7.15 7.79 5.13
N LEU A 48 6.27 7.09 4.41
CA LEU A 48 6.54 6.50 3.11
C LEU A 48 5.77 7.29 2.05
N ASP A 49 6.50 8.11 1.31
CA ASP A 49 5.97 8.83 0.16
C ASP A 49 6.20 8.04 -1.11
N PHE A 50 5.18 7.93 -1.95
CA PHE A 50 5.26 7.29 -3.25
C PHE A 50 4.22 7.88 -4.20
N GLN A 51 4.44 7.70 -5.49
CA GLN A 51 3.51 8.06 -6.54
C GLN A 51 3.25 6.84 -7.43
N PHE A 52 2.06 6.75 -8.00
CA PHE A 52 1.69 5.75 -9.01
C PHE A 52 0.46 6.24 -9.78
N GLU A 53 0.18 5.59 -10.91
CA GLU A 53 -0.95 5.90 -11.79
C GLU A 53 -1.94 4.74 -11.88
N PHE A 54 -3.23 5.09 -12.01
CA PHE A 54 -4.28 4.12 -12.34
C PHE A 54 -4.33 3.92 -13.84
N SER A 55 -4.17 2.68 -14.30
CA SER A 55 -4.13 2.37 -15.72
C SER A 55 -5.52 2.26 -16.38
N HIS A 56 -6.56 2.00 -15.58
CA HIS A 56 -7.90 1.70 -16.08
C HIS A 56 -8.94 2.69 -15.54
N SER A 57 -9.77 3.23 -16.43
CA SER A 57 -10.88 4.11 -16.05
C SER A 57 -12.03 3.30 -15.47
N GLY A 58 -12.55 3.73 -14.31
CA GLY A 58 -13.67 3.06 -13.63
C GLY A 58 -13.29 1.75 -12.93
N ASP A 59 -12.00 1.47 -12.77
CA ASP A 59 -11.51 0.28 -12.09
C ASP A 59 -11.61 0.42 -10.56
N THR A 60 -11.77 -0.72 -9.89
CA THR A 60 -11.72 -0.82 -8.44
C THR A 60 -10.37 -1.39 -8.05
N CYS A 61 -9.52 -0.53 -7.48
CA CYS A 61 -8.18 -0.90 -7.06
C CYS A 61 -8.05 -0.92 -5.54
N TYR A 62 -7.30 -1.89 -5.04
CA TYR A 62 -6.97 -2.04 -3.63
C TYR A 62 -5.47 -1.88 -3.45
N ILE A 63 -5.06 -1.14 -2.43
CA ILE A 63 -3.65 -0.92 -2.08
C ILE A 63 -3.31 -1.57 -0.75
N ALA A 64 -2.10 -2.14 -0.67
CA ALA A 64 -1.60 -2.73 0.57
C ALA A 64 -0.10 -2.45 0.74
N HIS A 65 0.34 -2.32 1.99
CA HIS A 65 1.76 -2.16 2.32
C HIS A 65 2.54 -3.50 2.15
N CYS A 66 1.93 -4.59 2.61
CA CYS A 66 2.44 -5.96 2.51
C CYS A 66 1.44 -6.86 1.79
N TYR A 67 1.89 -8.02 1.30
CA TYR A 67 0.97 -8.99 0.70
C TYR A 67 -0.08 -9.35 1.74
N PRO A 68 -1.38 -9.19 1.43
CA PRO A 68 -2.42 -9.55 2.38
C PRO A 68 -2.32 -11.04 2.68
N TYR A 69 -2.35 -11.37 3.96
CA TYR A 69 -2.47 -12.75 4.41
C TYR A 69 -3.94 -13.00 4.70
N THR A 70 -4.55 -13.92 3.96
CA THR A 70 -5.98 -14.17 4.09
C THR A 70 -6.24 -15.16 5.22
N PHE A 71 -7.43 -15.09 5.82
CA PHE A 71 -7.82 -16.03 6.85
C PHE A 71 -7.86 -17.49 6.34
N THR A 72 -8.09 -17.68 5.05
CA THR A 72 -8.00 -18.98 4.40
C THR A 72 -6.56 -19.51 4.45
N ASP A 73 -5.57 -18.67 4.13
CA ASP A 73 -4.14 -19.03 4.22
C ASP A 73 -3.74 -19.46 5.64
N LEU A 74 -4.36 -18.86 6.67
CA LEU A 74 -4.14 -19.23 8.08
C LEU A 74 -4.75 -20.59 8.45
N LYS A 75 -5.84 -21.01 7.78
CA LYS A 75 -6.61 -22.20 8.15
C LYS A 75 -6.20 -23.48 7.42
N ASP A 76 -5.42 -23.34 6.35
CA ASP A 76 -4.90 -24.47 5.58
C ASP A 76 -3.55 -25.01 6.12
N ASP A 77 -3.06 -24.48 7.25
CA ASP A 77 -1.95 -25.02 8.07
C ASP A 77 -2.44 -26.08 9.08
#